data_AF-A0A1A8HES5-F1
#
_entry.id   AF-A0A1A8HES5-F1
#
_cell.length_a   1.000
_cell.length_b   1.000
_cell.length_c   1.000
_cell.angle_alpha   90.00
_cell.angle_beta   90.00
_cell.angle_gamma   90.00
#
_symmetry.space_group_name_H-M   'P 1'
#
loop_
_entity.id
_entity.type
_entity.pdbx_description
1 polymer ?
#
loop_
_entity_poly.entity_id
_entity_poly.type
_entity_poly.pdbx_seq_one_letter_code
_entity_poly.pdbx_strand_id
1 'polypeptide(L)'
;MLRLSFLLLLIPCSTCSVLLGWVESPGYPTGYSPHASVNWTRCAPKGHSLFIRLIHLDLEDSQDCANDAVKVFSNGTLISIL
;
A
#
# COMPACT_ATOMS: atom_id res chain seq x y z
N MET A 1 9.41 -1.20 52.35
CA MET A 1 9.59 -2.36 51.46
C MET A 1 8.57 -2.28 50.35
N LEU A 2 8.96 -1.82 49.17
CA LEU A 2 8.11 -1.85 47.99
C LEU A 2 8.93 -2.55 46.91
N ARG A 3 8.68 -3.85 46.71
CA ARG A 3 9.17 -4.54 45.51
C ARG A 3 8.39 -3.94 44.34
N LEU A 4 9.00 -2.95 43.67
CA LEU A 4 8.49 -2.46 42.39
C LEU A 4 8.60 -3.64 41.42
N SER A 5 7.48 -4.32 41.20
CA SER A 5 7.37 -5.38 40.21
C SER A 5 7.60 -4.77 38.83
N PHE A 6 8.85 -4.83 38.36
CA PHE A 6 9.29 -4.40 37.03
C PHE A 6 8.90 -5.45 35.96
N LEU A 7 7.68 -5.96 36.03
CA LEU A 7 7.19 -7.01 35.13
C LEU A 7 5.91 -6.60 34.42
N LEU A 8 5.96 -5.48 33.68
CA LEU A 8 5.02 -5.05 32.65
C LEU A 8 5.72 -3.86 31.95
N LEU A 9 6.17 -3.83 30.69
CA LEU A 9 5.90 -4.62 29.50
C LEU A 9 7.22 -4.77 28.71
N LEU A 10 7.76 -5.97 28.59
CA LEU A 10 8.63 -6.33 27.46
C LEU A 10 7.78 -7.16 26.51
N ILE A 11 6.83 -6.53 25.82
CA ILE A 11 6.27 -7.14 24.61
C ILE A 11 7.28 -6.76 23.51
N PRO A 12 8.12 -7.68 23.02
CA PRO A 12 8.93 -7.39 21.86
C PRO A 12 7.93 -7.17 20.72
N CYS A 13 7.86 -5.96 20.19
CA CYS A 13 7.14 -5.66 18.95
C CYS A 13 7.91 -6.26 17.76
N SER A 14 8.27 -7.54 17.84
CA SER A 14 9.06 -8.24 16.83
C SER A 14 8.16 -9.03 15.87
N THR A 15 6.85 -9.08 16.13
CA THR A 15 5.87 -9.83 15.32
C THR A 15 4.60 -9.05 14.97
N CYS A 16 4.57 -7.72 15.15
CA CYS A 16 3.44 -6.91 14.69
C CYS A 16 3.40 -6.94 13.15
N SER A 17 2.65 -7.89 12.61
CA SER A 17 2.41 -8.02 11.18
C SER A 17 1.35 -7.00 10.82
N VAL A 18 1.76 -5.92 10.14
CA VAL A 18 0.84 -4.92 9.62
C VAL A 18 0.00 -5.59 8.52
N LEU A 19 -1.27 -5.87 8.82
CA LEU A 19 -2.21 -6.53 7.89
C LEU A 19 -3.02 -5.54 7.05
N LEU A 20 -2.92 -4.24 7.36
CA LEU A 20 -3.66 -3.17 6.71
C LEU A 20 -2.72 -2.02 6.38
N GLY A 21 -2.95 -1.38 5.24
CA GLY A 21 -2.22 -0.20 4.83
C GLY A 21 -2.91 0.47 3.66
N TRP A 22 -2.46 1.67 3.34
CA TRP A 22 -2.93 2.44 2.20
C TRP A 22 -1.74 3.02 1.43
N VAL A 23 -2.00 3.36 0.18
CA VAL A 23 -1.11 4.11 -0.70
C VAL A 23 -1.93 5.18 -1.38
N GLU A 24 -1.30 6.31 -1.64
CA GLU A 24 -1.93 7.47 -2.26
C GLU A 24 -1.01 7.98 -3.36
N SER A 25 -1.61 8.56 -4.40
CA SER A 25 -0.84 9.27 -5.43
C SER A 25 -0.14 10.49 -4.81
N PRO A 26 1.05 10.88 -5.31
CA PRO A 26 1.68 12.12 -4.88
C PRO A 26 0.73 13.29 -5.09
N GLY A 27 0.56 14.13 -4.07
CA GLY A 27 -0.29 15.31 -4.16
C GLY A 27 -1.78 15.06 -3.94
N TYR A 28 -2.23 13.82 -3.68
CA TYR A 28 -3.60 13.57 -3.22
C TYR A 28 -3.91 14.42 -1.96
N PRO A 29 -5.07 15.10 -1.88
CA PRO A 29 -6.21 15.07 -2.81
C PRO A 29 -6.19 16.14 -3.92
N THR A 30 -5.16 16.97 -4.01
CA THR A 30 -5.07 18.08 -4.98
C THR A 30 -4.86 17.63 -6.42
N GLY A 31 -4.27 16.46 -6.62
CA GLY A 31 -4.00 15.88 -7.95
C GLY A 31 -2.54 15.47 -8.10
N TYR A 32 -2.27 14.60 -9.06
CA TYR A 32 -0.92 14.13 -9.38
C TYR A 32 -0.20 15.09 -10.36
N SER A 33 1.13 15.16 -10.27
CA SER A 33 1.93 15.95 -11.22
C SER A 33 2.00 15.26 -12.59
N PRO A 34 2.07 16.01 -13.70
CA PRO A 34 2.26 15.43 -15.03
C PRO A 34 3.59 14.67 -15.12
N HIS A 35 3.61 13.63 -15.95
CA HIS A 35 4.77 12.74 -16.17
C HIS A 35 5.29 12.03 -14.90
N ALA A 36 4.49 11.94 -13.84
CA ALA A 36 4.85 11.20 -12.65
C ALA A 36 4.89 9.69 -12.94
N SER A 37 5.92 9.01 -12.42
CA SER A 37 6.04 7.56 -12.46
C SER A 37 6.42 7.07 -11.07
N VAL A 38 5.49 6.39 -10.41
CA VAL A 38 5.64 5.92 -9.02
C VAL A 38 5.28 4.46 -8.93
N ASN A 39 6.14 3.69 -8.26
CA ASN A 39 5.92 2.27 -8.00
C ASN A 39 5.83 2.01 -6.50
N TRP A 40 4.79 1.31 -6.08
CA TRP A 40 4.64 0.84 -4.71
C TRP A 40 4.74 -0.68 -4.67
N THR A 41 5.71 -1.19 -3.91
CA THR A 41 5.84 -2.63 -3.66
C THR A 41 5.39 -2.96 -2.24
N ARG A 42 4.52 -3.95 -2.11
CA ARG A 42 4.05 -4.48 -0.82
C ARG A 42 4.05 -6.00 -0.88
N CYS A 43 4.39 -6.62 0.24
CA CYS A 43 4.34 -8.07 0.42
C CYS A 43 3.38 -8.38 1.57
N ALA A 44 2.51 -9.36 1.38
CA ALA A 44 1.76 -9.91 2.51
C ALA A 44 2.70 -10.69 3.43
N PRO A 45 2.46 -10.68 4.75
CA PRO A 45 3.11 -11.61 5.66
C PRO A 45 2.88 -13.06 5.24
N LYS A 46 3.76 -13.97 5.67
CA LYS A 46 3.64 -15.40 5.36
C LYS A 46 2.25 -15.93 5.73
N GLY A 47 1.65 -16.71 4.82
CA GLY A 47 0.31 -17.28 5.00
C GLY A 47 -0.86 -16.34 4.69
N HIS A 48 -0.59 -15.11 4.24
CA HIS A 48 -1.61 -14.13 3.87
C HIS A 48 -1.53 -13.79 2.37
N SER A 49 -2.61 -13.22 1.85
CA SER A 49 -2.68 -12.65 0.49
C SER A 49 -3.03 -11.17 0.56
N LEU A 50 -2.57 -10.39 -0.41
CA LEU A 50 -2.95 -8.99 -0.51
C LEU A 50 -4.32 -8.87 -1.18
N PHE A 51 -5.18 -8.06 -0.59
CA PHE A 51 -6.41 -7.57 -1.21
C PHE A 51 -6.27 -6.06 -1.43
N ILE A 52 -6.48 -5.60 -2.66
CA ILE A 52 -6.38 -4.20 -3.03
C ILE A 52 -7.79 -3.67 -3.26
N ARG A 53 -8.12 -2.55 -2.62
CA ARG A 53 -9.35 -1.80 -2.85
C ARG A 53 -8.99 -0.39 -3.29
N LEU A 54 -9.51 0.02 -4.43
CA LEU A 54 -9.46 1.41 -4.88
C LEU A 54 -10.59 2.17 -4.18
N ILE A 55 -10.22 3.17 -3.39
CA ILE A 55 -11.17 4.03 -2.65
C ILE A 55 -11.45 5.34 -3.38
N HIS A 56 -10.50 5.79 -4.20
CA HIS A 56 -10.57 6.98 -5.05
C HIS A 56 -9.73 6.71 -6.29
N LEU A 57 -10.29 6.96 -7.47
CA LEU A 57 -9.60 6.86 -8.74
C LEU A 57 -10.12 7.99 -9.63
N ASP A 58 -9.20 8.85 -10.06
CA ASP A 58 -9.46 9.96 -10.95
C ASP A 58 -8.19 10.13 -11.80
N LEU A 59 -8.28 9.74 -13.07
CA LEU A 59 -7.19 9.70 -14.04
C LEU A 59 -7.67 10.28 -15.37
N GLU A 60 -6.75 10.71 -16.21
CA GLU A 60 -7.06 11.16 -17.57
C GLU A 60 -7.70 10.04 -18.42
N ASP A 61 -8.89 10.30 -18.96
CA ASP A 61 -9.58 9.38 -19.86
C ASP A 61 -8.87 9.34 -21.22
N SER A 62 -8.51 8.14 -21.66
CA SER A 62 -7.80 7.90 -22.93
C SER A 62 -8.06 6.49 -23.45
N GLN A 63 -7.99 6.32 -24.77
CA GLN A 63 -8.15 5.00 -25.39
C GLN A 63 -7.13 4.02 -24.80
N ASP A 64 -7.61 2.89 -24.29
CA ASP A 64 -6.81 1.83 -23.68
C ASP A 64 -5.88 2.30 -22.55
N CYS A 65 -6.24 3.38 -21.84
CA CYS A 65 -5.45 3.99 -20.76
C CYS A 65 -4.03 4.38 -21.23
N ALA A 66 -3.90 4.91 -22.45
CA ALA A 66 -2.62 5.21 -23.08
C ALA A 66 -1.89 6.42 -22.47
N ASN A 67 -2.61 7.37 -21.88
CA ASN A 67 -2.03 8.56 -21.26
C ASN A 67 -1.63 8.29 -19.81
N ASP A 68 -2.64 8.12 -18.94
CA ASP A 68 -2.47 7.82 -17.52
C ASP A 68 -3.06 6.45 -17.18
N ALA A 69 -2.37 5.71 -16.32
CA ALA A 69 -2.82 4.38 -15.92
C ALA A 69 -2.29 3.96 -14.54
N VAL A 70 -3.09 3.19 -13.81
CA VAL A 70 -2.66 2.39 -12.66
C VAL A 70 -2.50 0.95 -13.11
N LYS A 71 -1.27 0.42 -13.01
CA LYS A 71 -0.96 -0.96 -13.37
C LYS A 71 -0.72 -1.79 -12.12
N VAL A 72 -1.44 -2.91 -12.01
CA VAL A 72 -1.31 -3.86 -10.90
C VAL A 72 -0.54 -5.08 -11.35
N PHE A 73 0.54 -5.38 -10.64
CA PHE A 73 1.39 -6.54 -10.90
C PHE A 73 1.36 -7.52 -9.73
N SER A 74 1.33 -8.82 -10.04
CA SER A 74 1.51 -9.91 -9.08
C SER A 74 2.71 -10.74 -9.51
N ASN A 75 3.74 -10.81 -8.67
CA ASN A 75 4.99 -11.55 -8.96
C ASN A 75 5.62 -11.22 -10.33
N GLY A 76 5.56 -9.95 -10.75
CA GLY A 76 6.09 -9.50 -12.04
C GLY A 76 5.14 -9.67 -13.23
N THR A 77 3.99 -10.31 -13.05
CA THR A 77 2.96 -10.44 -14.08
C THR A 77 1.94 -9.32 -13.97
N LEU A 78 1.63 -8.65 -15.09
CA LEU A 78 0.55 -7.67 -15.16
C LEU A 78 -0.79 -8.38 -15.01
N ILE A 79 -1.59 -7.97 -14.03
CA ILE A 79 -2.91 -8.56 -13.77
C ILE A 79 -4.07 -7.58 -13.97
N SER A 80 -3.80 -6.27 -13.98
CA SER A 80 -4.82 -5.25 -14.25
C SER A 80 -4.19 -3.96 -14.75
N ILE A 81 -4.91 -3.27 -15.64
CA ILE A 81 -4.70 -1.88 -16.01
C ILE A 81 -6.02 -1.14 -15.72
N LEU A 82 -5.91 0.01 -15.07
CA LEU A 82 -7.03 0.91 -14.76
C LEU A 82 -6.68 2.32 -15.23
#